data_AF-A0A6G3Y0V6-F1
#
_entry.id   AF-A0A6G3Y0V6-F1
#
_cell.length_a   1.000
_cell.length_b   1.000
_cell.length_c   1.000
_cell.angle_alpha   90.00
_cell.angle_beta   90.00
_cell.angle_gamma   90.00
#
_symmetry.space_group_name_H-M   'P 1'
#
loop_
_entity.id
_entity.type
_entity.pdbx_description
1 polymer ?
#
loop_
_entity_poly.entity_id
_entity_poly.type
_entity_poly.pdbx_seq_one_letter_code
_entity_poly.pdbx_strand_id
1 'polypeptide(L)' 'GRPREWYVSHNRRLKAMRLAIALLDSGVYQPSSAGNHRIRITAERLGIHPPSDTTCRMVRALIRYGR' A
#
# COMPACT_ATOMS: atom_id res chain seq x y z
N GLY A 1 -4.13 25.56 8.09
CA GLY A 1 -3.70 24.17 7.83
C GLY A 1 -4.93 23.28 7.65
N ARG A 2 -4.80 22.13 6.98
CA ARG A 2 -5.89 21.14 6.93
C ARG A 2 -6.05 20.42 8.28
N PRO A 3 -7.21 19.82 8.59
CA PRO A 3 -7.36 18.97 9.77
C PRO A 3 -6.37 17.79 9.76
N ARG A 4 -5.93 17.33 10.94
CA ARG A 4 -5.01 16.18 11.09
C ARG A 4 -5.45 14.96 10.29
N GLU A 5 -6.75 14.67 10.29
CA GLU A 5 -7.34 13.51 9.60
C GLU A 5 -7.13 13.54 8.09
N TRP A 6 -7.10 14.75 7.50
CA TRP A 6 -6.80 14.93 6.10
C TRP A 6 -5.39 14.46 5.77
N TYR A 7 -4.39 14.86 6.57
CA TYR A 7 -3.00 14.43 6.39
C TYR A 7 -2.83 12.94 6.64
N VAL A 8 -3.52 12.38 7.64
CA VAL A 8 -3.46 10.93 7.91
C VAL A 8 -3.99 10.14 6.72
N SER A 9 -5.15 10.52 6.18
CA SER A 9 -5.76 9.86 5.02
C SER A 9 -4.92 10.03 3.76
N HIS A 10 -4.41 11.25 3.53
CA HIS A 10 -3.54 11.56 2.41
C HIS A 10 -2.23 10.75 2.45
N ASN A 11 -1.53 10.74 3.59
CA ASN A 11 -0.29 9.99 3.76
C ASN A 11 -0.50 8.47 3.69
N ARG A 12 -1.65 7.95 4.16
CA ARG A 12 -2.02 6.55 3.95
C ARG A 12 -2.18 6.22 2.46
N ARG A 13 -2.80 7.11 1.69
CA ARG A 13 -2.95 6.94 0.23
C ARG A 13 -1.59 6.97 -0.47
N LEU A 14 -0.72 7.93 -0.16
CA LEU A 14 0.65 8.00 -0.71
C LEU A 14 1.44 6.73 -0.39
N LYS A 15 1.41 6.27 0.87
CA LYS A 15 2.05 5.02 1.30
C LYS A 15 1.50 3.81 0.54
N ALA A 16 0.17 3.73 0.36
CA ALA A 16 -0.46 2.64 -0.38
C ALA A 16 -0.06 2.62 -1.86
N MET A 17 0.00 3.78 -2.52
CA MET A 17 0.42 3.86 -3.93
C MET A 17 1.86 3.40 -4.13
N ARG A 18 2.78 3.86 -3.28
CA ARG A 18 4.19 3.44 -3.33
C ARG A 18 4.34 1.92 -3.18
N LEU A 19 3.60 1.32 -2.26
CA LEU A 19 3.61 -0.13 -2.06
C LEU A 19 2.96 -0.90 -3.22
N ALA A 20 1.87 -0.38 -3.79
CA ALA A 20 1.22 -1.00 -4.93
C ALA A 20 2.14 -1.04 -6.16
N ILE A 21 2.84 0.06 -6.47
CA ILE A 21 3.81 0.13 -7.56
C ILE A 21 4.90 -0.91 -7.36
N ALA A 22 5.56 -0.93 -6.19
CA ALA A 22 6.62 -1.90 -5.91
C ALA A 22 6.15 -3.36 -5.99
N LEU A 23 4.91 -3.65 -5.62
CA LEU A 23 4.33 -4.98 -5.75
C LEU A 23 4.11 -5.35 -7.22
N LEU A 24 3.58 -4.43 -8.03
CA LEU A 24 3.38 -4.62 -9.47
C LEU A 24 4.72 -4.84 -10.18
N ASP A 25 5.74 -4.04 -9.85
CA ASP A 25 7.11 -4.17 -10.38
C ASP A 25 7.74 -5.53 -9.99
N SER A 26 7.35 -6.09 -8.85
CA SER A 26 7.79 -7.42 -8.39
C SER A 26 6.95 -8.59 -8.94
N GLY A 27 5.99 -8.33 -9.84
CA GLY A 27 5.15 -9.35 -10.48
C GLY A 27 3.84 -9.69 -9.76
N VAL A 28 3.41 -8.90 -8.78
CA VAL A 28 2.17 -9.15 -8.02
C VAL A 28 0.99 -8.42 -8.66
N TYR A 29 0.35 -9.06 -9.65
CA TYR A 29 -0.73 -8.46 -10.43
C TYR A 29 -2.16 -8.81 -9.96
N GLN A 30 -2.30 -9.74 -9.02
CA GLN A 30 -3.60 -10.06 -8.41
C GLN A 30 -3.68 -9.60 -6.96
N PRO A 31 -4.80 -8.98 -6.53
CA PRO A 31 -4.99 -8.58 -5.14
C PRO A 31 -4.93 -9.74 -4.13
N SER A 32 -5.31 -10.95 -4.54
CA SER A 32 -5.21 -12.18 -3.72
C SER A 32 -3.76 -12.55 -3.39
N SER A 33 -2.84 -12.25 -4.30
CA SER A 33 -1.39 -12.48 -4.13
C SER A 33 -0.72 -11.40 -3.26
N ALA A 34 -1.39 -10.28 -3.03
CA ALA A 34 -0.92 -9.17 -2.18
C ALA A 34 -1.48 -9.28 -0.74
N GLY A 35 -1.19 -10.39 -0.05
CA GLY A 35 -1.55 -10.58 1.35
C GLY A 35 -0.85 -9.60 2.31
N ASN A 36 -1.43 -9.35 3.49
CA ASN A 36 -0.89 -8.39 4.46
C ASN A 36 0.58 -8.67 4.82
N HIS A 37 0.96 -9.94 5.00
CA HIS A 37 2.34 -10.35 5.27
C HIS A 37 3.30 -9.92 4.15
N ARG A 38 2.93 -10.18 2.89
CA ARG A 38 3.73 -9.80 1.72
C ARG A 38 3.85 -8.29 1.59
N ILE A 39 2.76 -7.55 1.79
CA ILE A 39 2.77 -6.08 1.80
C ILE A 39 3.72 -5.53 2.88
N ARG A 40 3.71 -6.10 4.08
CA ARG A 40 4.59 -5.69 5.18
C ARG A 40 6.06 -6.00 4.89
N ILE A 41 6.37 -7.17 4.32
CA ILE A 41 7.73 -7.50 3.85
C ILE A 41 8.19 -6.52 2.76
N THR A 42 7.34 -6.20 1.78
CA THR A 42 7.67 -5.20 0.77
C THR A 42 7.93 -3.84 1.41
N ALA A 43 7.14 -3.44 2.42
CA ALA A 43 7.39 -2.21 3.15
C ALA A 43 8.75 -2.20 3.85
N GLU A 44 9.11 -3.29 4.52
CA GLU A 44 10.40 -3.47 5.18
C GLU A 44 11.57 -3.38 4.18
N ARG A 45 11.48 -4.08 3.04
CA ARG A 45 12.49 -4.01 1.96
C ARG A 45 12.69 -2.60 1.40
N LEU A 46 11.65 -1.76 1.45
CA LEU A 46 11.68 -0.37 0.99
C LEU A 46 12.03 0.63 2.12
N GLY A 47 12.31 0.17 3.34
CA GLY A 47 12.55 1.03 4.51
C GLY A 47 11.31 1.82 4.96
N ILE A 48 10.10 1.36 4.62
CA ILE A 48 8.83 2.00 4.97
C ILE A 48 8.33 1.41 6.30
N HIS A 49 8.01 2.28 7.26
CA HIS A 49 7.38 1.84 8.51
C HIS A 49 6.11 1.01 8.25
N PRO A 50 5.90 -0.11 8.97
CA PRO A 50 4.84 -1.08 8.73
C PRO A 50 3.48 -0.45 8.39
N PRO A 51 2.84 -0.86 7.29
CA PRO A 51 1.52 -0.36 6.92
C PRO A 51 0.45 -0.91 7.85
N SER A 52 -0.54 -0.06 8.16
CA SER A 52 -1.77 -0.48 8.85
C SER A 52 -2.62 -1.40 7.95
N ASP A 53 -3.55 -2.16 8.55
CA ASP A 53 -4.45 -3.02 7.77
C ASP A 53 -5.35 -2.22 6.81
N THR A 54 -5.70 -0.99 7.16
CA THR A 54 -6.39 -0.06 6.25
C THR A 54 -5.51 0.28 5.05
N THR A 55 -4.23 0.53 5.25
CA THR A 55 -3.27 0.76 4.15
C THR A 55 -3.12 -0.50 3.29
N CYS A 56 -3.03 -1.69 3.90
CA CYS A 56 -2.97 -2.95 3.15
C CYS A 56 -4.21 -3.19 2.29
N ARG A 57 -5.41 -2.83 2.79
CA ARG A 57 -6.65 -2.84 1.99
C ARG A 57 -6.58 -1.86 0.81
N MET A 58 -6.06 -0.66 1.02
CA MET A 58 -5.85 0.33 -0.06
C MET A 58 -4.90 -0.19 -1.14
N VAL A 59 -3.79 -0.83 -0.75
CA VAL A 59 -2.84 -1.46 -1.71
C VAL A 59 -3.56 -2.47 -2.60
N ARG A 60 -4.34 -3.39 -1.99
CA ARG A 60 -5.11 -4.40 -2.73
C ARG A 60 -6.18 -3.78 -3.65
N ALA A 61 -6.81 -2.69 -3.22
CA ALA A 61 -7.74 -1.95 -4.07
C ALA A 61 -7.01 -1.34 -5.29
N LEU A 62 -5.85 -0.72 -5.08
CA LEU A 62 -5.07 -0.13 -6.18
C LEU A 62 -4.60 -1.16 -7.20
N ILE A 63 -4.14 -2.34 -6.77
CA ILE A 63 -3.77 -3.44 -7.68
C ILE A 63 -4.98 -3.91 -8.52
N ARG A 64 -6.21 -3.85 -7.96
CA ARG A 64 -7.43 -4.21 -8.70
C ARG A 64 -7.75 -3.21 -9.81
N TYR A 65 -7.56 -1.92 -9.57
CA TYR A 65 -7.91 -0.83 -10.49
C TYR A 65 -6.79 -0.41 -11.44
N GLY A 66 -5.55 -0.83 -11.19
CA GLY A 66 -4.42 -0.63 -12.12
C GLY A 66 -4.46 -1.56 -13.34
N ARG A 67 -5.57 -2.27 -13.55
CA ARG A 67 -5.89 -3.08 -14.72
C ARG A 67 -7.04 -2.43 -15.45
#